data_AF-A0A392SR39-F1
#
_entry.id   AF-A0A392SR39-F1
#
_cell.length_a   1.000
_cell.length_b   1.000
_cell.length_c   1.000
_cell.angle_alpha   90.00
_cell.angle_beta   90.00
_cell.angle_gamma   90.00
#
_symmetry.space_group_name_H-M   'P 1'
#
loop_
_entity.id
_entity.type
_entity.pdbx_description
1 polymer ?
#
loop_
_entity_poly.entity_id
_entity_poly.type
_entity_poly.pdbx_seq_one_letter_code
_entity_poly.pdbx_strand_id
1 'polypeptide(L)'
;MVRYSNNSFFSTVATSPGIYLLNTANITNQTNFMRLLFDTMNESADKAANSSVGAKKYATKEASISSFQTLYCLAQCTNDLSQQDC
;
A
#
# COMPACT_ATOMS: atom_id res chain seq x y z
N MET A 1 10.88 -8.85 0.24
CA MET A 1 10.19 -10.03 -0.30
C MET A 1 11.20 -10.86 -1.09
N VAL A 2 11.18 -12.18 -0.96
CA VAL A 2 11.96 -13.11 -1.80
C VAL A 2 10.96 -13.95 -2.59
N ARG A 3 11.11 -14.01 -3.91
CA ARG A 3 10.24 -14.80 -4.81
C ARG A 3 11.11 -15.57 -5.79
N TYR A 4 10.79 -16.85 -5.97
CA TYR A 4 11.40 -17.72 -6.98
C TYR A 4 10.28 -18.38 -7.81
N SER A 5 10.54 -18.65 -9.08
CA SER A 5 9.58 -19.23 -10.02
C SER A 5 10.32 -19.79 -11.24
N ASN A 6 9.80 -20.87 -11.83
CA ASN A 6 10.29 -21.39 -13.11
C ASN A 6 9.77 -20.56 -14.31
N ASN A 7 8.75 -19.73 -14.10
CA ASN A 7 8.26 -18.76 -15.08
C ASN A 7 8.88 -17.39 -14.83
N SER A 8 9.20 -16.65 -15.89
CA SER A 8 9.62 -15.24 -15.79
C SER A 8 8.49 -14.39 -15.21
N PHE A 9 8.83 -13.47 -14.30
CA PHE A 9 7.88 -12.57 -13.63
C PHE A 9 8.41 -11.14 -13.45
N PHE A 10 9.59 -10.82 -13.99
CA PHE A 10 10.14 -9.48 -13.91
C PHE A 10 9.26 -8.49 -14.68
N SER A 11 9.08 -7.29 -14.11
CA SER A 11 8.27 -6.21 -14.67
C SER A 11 6.83 -6.63 -15.00
N THR A 12 6.32 -7.65 -14.31
CA THR A 12 4.97 -8.18 -14.50
C THR A 12 4.19 -8.06 -13.20
N VAL A 13 3.02 -7.41 -13.25
CA VAL A 13 2.13 -7.29 -12.09
C VAL A 13 1.67 -8.67 -11.65
N ALA A 14 1.85 -8.97 -10.37
CA ALA A 14 1.39 -10.20 -9.77
C ALA A 14 0.88 -9.93 -8.34
N THR A 15 -0.41 -10.19 -8.13
CA THR A 15 -1.05 -10.09 -6.82
C THR A 15 -1.04 -11.42 -6.06
N SER A 16 -0.60 -12.50 -6.71
CA SER A 16 -0.49 -13.84 -6.13
C SER A 16 0.96 -14.35 -6.18
N PRO A 17 1.46 -14.99 -5.10
CA PRO A 17 0.78 -15.21 -3.82
C PRO A 17 0.76 -13.95 -2.94
N GLY A 18 -0.36 -13.73 -2.23
CA GLY A 18 -0.55 -12.62 -1.29
C GLY A 18 -0.97 -13.10 0.10
N ILE A 19 -0.60 -12.35 1.14
CA ILE A 19 -1.04 -12.57 2.52
C ILE A 19 -1.93 -11.40 2.92
N TYR A 20 -3.13 -11.71 3.44
CA TYR A 20 -4.09 -10.72 3.90
C TYR A 20 -4.38 -10.93 5.38
N LEU A 21 -4.23 -9.87 6.16
CA LEU A 21 -4.55 -9.84 7.58
C LEU A 21 -5.73 -8.88 7.79
N LEU A 22 -6.68 -9.29 8.63
CA LEU A 22 -7.89 -8.52 8.90
C LEU A 22 -7.95 -8.19 10.39
N ASN A 23 -8.42 -6.97 10.70
CA ASN A 23 -8.73 -6.57 12.06
C ASN A 23 -10.21 -6.90 12.35
N THR A 24 -10.49 -7.49 13.52
CA THR A 24 -11.85 -7.83 13.98
C THR A 24 -12.46 -6.77 14.89
N ALA A 25 -11.74 -5.69 15.21
CA ALA A 25 -12.25 -4.58 16.01
C ALA A 25 -13.26 -3.74 15.23
N ASN A 26 -14.26 -3.21 15.95
CA ASN A 26 -15.26 -2.31 15.38
C ASN A 26 -14.80 -0.86 15.38
N ILE A 27 -15.30 -0.09 14.41
CA ILE A 27 -15.16 1.36 14.36
C ILE A 27 -16.53 2.03 14.35
N THR A 28 -16.76 2.95 15.28
CA THR A 28 -18.09 3.55 15.49
C THR A 28 -18.55 4.37 14.29
N ASN A 29 -17.67 5.20 13.72
CA ASN A 29 -17.99 6.03 12.56
C ASN A 29 -17.38 5.43 11.29
N GLN A 30 -17.99 4.34 10.81
CA GLN A 30 -17.49 3.57 9.69
C GLN A 30 -17.40 4.38 8.40
N THR A 31 -18.40 5.19 8.08
CA THR A 31 -18.42 5.96 6.82
C THR A 31 -17.25 6.94 6.73
N ASN A 32 -17.03 7.74 7.76
CA ASN A 32 -15.92 8.71 7.76
C ASN A 32 -14.56 8.01 7.82
N PHE A 33 -14.47 6.93 8.61
CA PHE A 33 -13.23 6.14 8.68
C PHE A 33 -12.87 5.51 7.34
N MET A 34 -13.83 4.88 6.65
CA MET A 34 -13.56 4.23 5.36
C MET A 34 -13.12 5.25 4.32
N ARG A 35 -13.75 6.44 4.29
CA ARG A 35 -13.29 7.53 3.43
C ARG A 35 -11.86 7.94 3.74
N LEU A 36 -11.55 8.22 5.01
CA LEU A 36 -10.20 8.58 5.45
C LEU A 36 -9.17 7.50 5.11
N LEU A 37 -9.55 6.23 5.29
CA LEU A 37 -8.72 5.07 4.99
C LEU A 37 -8.40 5.00 3.49
N PHE A 38 -9.41 5.06 2.62
CA PHE A 38 -9.19 5.00 1.18
C PHE A 38 -8.36 6.17 0.66
N ASP A 39 -8.66 7.40 1.11
CA ASP A 39 -7.90 8.59 0.72
C ASP A 39 -6.42 8.44 1.14
N THR A 40 -6.17 8.02 2.38
CA THR A 40 -4.79 7.86 2.91
C THR A 40 -4.04 6.71 2.22
N MET A 41 -4.71 5.60 1.92
CA MET A 41 -4.10 4.47 1.20
C MET A 41 -3.76 4.84 -0.25
N ASN A 42 -4.66 5.51 -0.96
CA ASN A 42 -4.43 5.95 -2.34
C ASN A 42 -3.25 6.92 -2.41
N GLU A 43 -3.22 7.92 -1.52
CA GLU A 43 -2.08 8.84 -1.46
C GLU A 43 -0.76 8.15 -1.10
N SER A 44 -0.81 7.10 -0.29
CA SER A 44 0.38 6.30 0.01
C SER A 44 0.84 5.52 -1.22
N ALA A 45 -0.08 4.90 -1.95
CA ALA A 45 0.21 4.17 -3.19
C ALA A 45 0.78 5.09 -4.26
N ASP A 46 0.16 6.25 -4.51
CA ASP A 46 0.63 7.24 -5.48
C ASP A 46 2.06 7.70 -5.17
N LYS A 47 2.37 7.94 -3.89
CA LYS A 47 3.73 8.32 -3.47
C LYS A 47 4.73 7.19 -3.68
N ALA A 48 4.36 5.94 -3.39
CA ALA A 48 5.23 4.79 -3.61
C ALA A 48 5.53 4.61 -5.12
N ALA A 49 4.50 4.77 -5.97
CA ALA A 49 4.61 4.68 -7.43
C ALA A 49 5.48 5.77 -8.03
N ASN A 50 5.34 7.01 -7.55
CA ASN A 50 6.05 8.19 -8.04
C ASN A 50 7.52 8.30 -7.56
N SER A 51 8.10 7.21 -7.03
CA SER A 51 9.50 7.19 -6.60
C SER A 51 10.46 7.35 -7.79
N SER A 52 11.58 8.04 -7.59
CA SER A 52 12.60 8.23 -8.64
C SER A 52 13.23 6.91 -9.09
N VAL A 53 13.76 6.89 -10.32
CA VAL A 53 14.43 5.71 -10.89
C VAL A 53 15.60 5.29 -9.97
N GLY A 54 15.60 4.03 -9.55
CA GLY A 54 16.61 3.47 -8.64
C GLY A 54 16.37 3.73 -7.16
N ALA A 55 15.37 4.54 -6.78
CA ALA A 55 14.92 4.64 -5.40
C ALA A 55 14.03 3.46 -5.01
N LYS A 56 13.93 3.19 -3.70
CA LYS A 56 13.00 2.20 -3.17
C LYS A 56 11.57 2.71 -3.40
N LYS A 57 10.74 1.91 -4.05
CA LYS A 57 9.31 2.20 -4.27
C LYS A 57 8.48 1.92 -3.02
N TYR A 58 8.60 2.78 -2.00
CA TYR A 58 7.80 2.69 -0.78
C TYR A 58 7.39 4.07 -0.30
N ALA A 59 6.26 4.13 0.40
CA ALA A 59 5.81 5.34 1.06
C ALA A 59 5.00 5.00 2.31
N THR A 60 4.99 5.93 3.25
CA THR A 60 4.11 5.90 4.41
C THR A 60 3.30 7.18 4.49
N LYS A 61 2.13 7.09 5.11
CA LYS A 61 1.31 8.26 5.42
C LYS A 61 0.54 8.03 6.71
N GLU A 62 0.31 9.14 7.41
CA GLU A 62 -0.44 9.18 8.65
C GLU A 62 -1.65 10.09 8.47
N ALA A 63 -2.75 9.76 9.15
CA ALA A 63 -3.94 10.59 9.20
C ALA A 63 -4.63 10.47 10.57
N SER A 64 -5.13 11.57 11.11
CA SER A 64 -5.82 11.54 12.41
C SER A 64 -7.24 10.99 12.25
N ILE A 65 -7.55 9.90 12.95
CA ILE A 65 -8.92 9.37 13.07
C ILE A 65 -9.68 10.15 14.16
N SER A 66 -9.01 10.42 15.28
CA SER A 66 -9.52 11.20 16.40
C SER A 66 -8.36 11.85 17.15
N SER A 67 -8.63 12.55 18.26
CA SER A 67 -7.59 13.10 19.13
C SER A 67 -6.69 12.05 19.78
N PHE A 68 -7.10 10.78 19.78
CA PHE A 68 -6.38 9.67 20.44
C PHE A 68 -5.97 8.55 19.48
N GLN A 69 -6.35 8.64 18.20
CA GLN A 69 -6.13 7.57 17.23
C GLN A 69 -5.60 8.13 15.92
N THR A 70 -4.49 7.54 15.46
CA THR A 70 -3.85 7.84 14.19
C THR A 70 -3.94 6.61 13.29
N LEU A 71 -4.37 6.82 12.06
CA LEU A 71 -4.28 5.86 10.97
C LEU A 71 -2.86 5.91 10.40
N TYR A 72 -2.24 4.74 10.24
CA TYR A 72 -0.95 4.58 9.58
C TYR A 72 -1.14 3.72 8.34
N CYS A 73 -0.66 4.21 7.20
CA CYS A 73 -0.66 3.50 5.92
C CYS A 73 0.78 3.33 5.43
N LEU A 74 1.05 2.17 4.83
CA LEU A 74 2.29 1.86 4.14
C LEU A 74 1.94 1.24 2.78
N ALA A 75 2.57 1.73 1.73
CA ALA A 75 2.51 1.16 0.39
C ALA A 75 3.93 0.83 -0.08
N GLN A 76 4.07 -0.29 -0.80
CA GLN A 76 5.34 -0.71 -1.36
C GLN A 76 5.12 -1.49 -2.65
N CYS A 77 5.94 -1.21 -3.67
CA CYS A 77 5.99 -1.93 -4.93
C CYS A 77 7.32 -2.65 -5.10
N THR A 78 7.35 -3.66 -5.97
CA THR A 78 8.62 -4.24 -6.39
C THR A 78 9.33 -3.27 -7.35
N ASN A 79 10.65 -3.13 -7.19
CA ASN A 79 11.42 -2.09 -7.88
C ASN A 79 11.48 -2.28 -9.41
N ASP A 80 11.11 -3.46 -9.92
CA ASP A 80 11.10 -3.82 -11.33
C ASP A 80 9.82 -3.40 -12.08
N LEU A 81 8.79 -2.92 -11.37
CA LEU A 81 7.56 -2.42 -11.98
C LEU A 81 7.71 -0.97 -12.47
N SER A 82 6.95 -0.62 -13.51
CA SER A 82 6.79 0.77 -13.95
C SER A 82 6.09 1.62 -12.88
N GLN A 83 5.89 2.92 -13.14
CA GLN A 83 5.10 3.77 -12.24
C GLN A 83 3.61 3.40 -12.32
N GLN A 84 3.11 3.09 -13.51
CA GLN A 84 1.71 2.76 -13.76
C GLN A 84 1.32 1.39 -13.23
N ASP A 85 2.26 0.44 -13.19
CA ASP A 85 2.03 -0.94 -12.76
C ASP A 85 2.16 -1.14 -11.24
N CYS A 86 2.62 -0.14 -10.48
CA CYS A 86 3.00 -0.24 -9.07
C CYS A 86 1.80 -0.40 -8.09
#